data_AF-A0A937Q553-F1
#
_entry.id   AF-A0A937Q553-F1
#
_cell.length_a   1.000
_cell.length_b   1.000
_cell.length_c   1.000
_cell.angle_alpha   90.00
_cell.angle_beta   90.00
_cell.angle_gamma   90.00
#
_symmetry.space_group_name_H-M   'P 1'
#
loop_
_entity.id
_entity.type
_entity.pdbx_description
1 polymer ?
#
loop_
_entity_poly.entity_id
_entity_poly.type
_entity_poly.pdbx_seq_one_letter_code
_entity_poly.pdbx_strand_id
1 'polypeptide(L)' 'MRKSTVFGTAVKGKRAAWSSRPDAAAGDALSTTFMVMEPDEIEEFCRRHPDVPAMIILDAEEGRKEEILRFGRWDELVSG' A
#
# COMPACT_ATOMS: atom_id res chain seq x y z
N MET A 1 -1.77 -2.07 -20.87
CA MET A 1 -0.56 -2.00 -20.02
C MET A 1 0.35 -0.91 -20.56
N ARG A 2 0.38 0.27 -19.92
CA ARG A 2 1.42 1.27 -20.23
C ARG A 2 2.68 0.82 -19.49
N LYS A 3 3.80 0.67 -20.21
CA LYS A 3 5.11 0.53 -19.56
C LYS A 3 5.44 1.89 -18.93
N SER A 4 5.24 2.01 -17.63
CA SER A 4 5.72 3.14 -16.85
C SER A 4 7.24 3.00 -16.77
N THR A 5 7.97 3.81 -17.54
CA THR A 5 9.41 3.99 -17.34
C THR A 5 9.61 4.52 -15.91
N VAL A 6 10.24 3.73 -15.05
CA VAL A 6 10.59 4.17 -13.69
C VAL A 6 11.80 5.09 -13.81
N PHE A 7 11.57 6.39 -13.66
CA PHE A 7 12.65 7.33 -13.41
C PHE A 7 13.04 7.21 -11.93
N GLY A 8 14.33 7.23 -11.61
CA GLY A 8 14.87 7.10 -10.25
C GLY A 8 14.59 8.34 -9.37
N THR A 9 13.32 8.74 -9.26
CA THR A 9 12.87 9.89 -8.48
C THR A 9 12.15 9.44 -7.22
N ALA A 10 12.24 10.23 -6.16
CA ALA A 10 11.52 9.94 -4.92
C ALA A 10 10.01 9.94 -5.14
N VAL A 11 9.33 8.93 -4.59
CA VAL A 11 7.87 8.86 -4.51
C VAL A 11 7.33 10.09 -3.75
N LYS A 12 6.18 10.60 -4.20
CA LYS A 12 5.46 11.74 -3.60
C LYS A 12 4.00 11.37 -3.36
N GLY A 13 3.33 12.07 -2.44
CA GLY A 13 1.89 11.93 -2.20
C GLY A 13 1.51 10.76 -1.29
N LYS A 14 2.47 9.93 -0.88
CA LYS A 14 2.30 8.87 0.11
C LYS A 14 3.27 9.11 1.25
N ARG A 15 2.71 9.16 2.46
CA ARG A 15 3.47 9.29 3.69
C ARG A 15 3.98 7.94 4.19
N ALA A 16 3.15 6.91 4.07
CA ALA A 16 3.48 5.57 4.53
C ALA A 16 2.61 4.50 3.86
N ALA A 17 3.14 3.28 3.81
CA ALA A 17 2.44 2.09 3.34
C ALA A 17 2.81 0.89 4.22
N TRP A 18 1.82 0.06 4.53
CA TRP A 18 2.00 -1.20 5.24
C TRP A 18 1.29 -2.33 4.52
N SER A 19 1.98 -3.46 4.39
CA SER A 19 1.34 -4.75 4.15
C SER A 19 1.17 -5.50 5.46
N SER A 20 0.17 -6.37 5.54
CA SER A 20 0.06 -7.34 6.63
C SER A 20 0.32 -8.74 6.10
N ARG A 21 1.37 -9.38 6.60
CA ARG A 21 1.68 -10.79 6.35
C ARG A 21 2.32 -11.42 7.58
N PRO A 22 2.16 -12.74 7.78
CA PRO A 22 2.89 -13.46 8.84
C PRO A 22 4.41 -13.50 8.62
N ASP A 23 4.84 -13.42 7.36
CA ASP A 23 6.27 -13.40 7.00
C ASP A 23 6.80 -11.95 6.94
N ALA A 24 7.76 -11.65 7.80
CA ALA A 24 8.35 -10.32 7.92
C ALA A 24 9.09 -9.87 6.67
N ALA A 25 9.80 -10.78 5.98
CA ALA A 25 10.57 -10.45 4.79
C ALA A 25 9.66 -10.07 3.62
N ALA A 26 8.63 -10.87 3.34
CA ALA A 26 7.60 -10.52 2.37
C ALA A 26 6.84 -9.25 2.78
N GLY A 27 6.54 -9.10 4.08
CA GLY A 27 5.85 -7.93 4.61
C GLY A 27 6.58 -6.61 4.35
N ASP A 28 7.90 -6.58 4.57
CA ASP A 28 8.76 -5.42 4.31
C ASP A 28 8.87 -5.12 2.81
N ALA A 29 9.14 -6.14 1.99
CA ALA A 29 9.23 -5.99 0.54
C ALA A 29 7.94 -5.46 -0.07
N LEU A 30 6.78 -5.94 0.39
CA LEU A 30 5.48 -5.48 -0.07
C LEU A 30 5.15 -4.07 0.42
N SER A 31 5.49 -3.73 1.66
CA SER A 31 5.30 -2.36 2.16
C SER A 31 6.10 -1.35 1.33
N THR A 32 7.34 -1.68 0.96
CA THR A 32 8.17 -0.87 0.05
C THR A 32 7.56 -0.81 -1.36
N THR A 33 7.06 -1.94 -1.86
CA THR A 33 6.41 -2.01 -3.18
C THR A 33 5.15 -1.14 -3.24
N PHE A 34 4.33 -1.14 -2.18
CA PHE A 34 3.12 -0.32 -2.07
C PHE A 34 3.39 1.18 -1.93
N MET A 35 4.59 1.59 -1.49
CA MET A 35 4.99 2.99 -1.62
C MET A 35 5.08 3.41 -3.10
N VAL A 36 5.55 2.52 -3.97
CA VAL A 36 5.77 2.82 -5.40
C VAL A 36 4.51 2.68 -6.23
N MET A 37 3.68 1.67 -5.96
CA MET A 37 2.48 1.38 -6.75
C MET A 37 1.41 2.47 -6.61
N GLU A 38 0.61 2.65 -7.66
CA GLU A 38 -0.58 3.48 -7.60
C GLU A 38 -1.73 2.78 -6.85
N PRO A 39 -2.68 3.51 -6.23
CA PRO A 39 -3.81 2.94 -5.50
C PRO A 39 -4.56 1.85 -6.27
N ASP A 40 -4.86 2.07 -7.55
CA ASP A 40 -5.58 1.08 -8.40
C ASP A 40 -4.77 -0.21 -8.60
N GLU A 41 -3.44 -0.11 -8.70
CA GLU A 41 -2.57 -1.28 -8.84
C GLU A 41 -2.52 -2.07 -7.52
N ILE A 42 -2.54 -1.36 -6.38
CA ILE A 42 -2.60 -1.97 -5.05
C ILE A 42 -3.94 -2.69 -4.87
N GLU A 43 -5.05 -2.07 -5.25
CA GLU A 43 -6.37 -2.68 -5.21
C GLU A 43 -6.41 -3.97 -6.06
N GLU A 44 -5.92 -3.91 -7.30
CA GLU A 44 -5.85 -5.09 -8.17
C GLU A 44 -4.93 -6.18 -7.59
N PHE A 45 -3.82 -5.79 -6.95
CA PHE A 45 -2.93 -6.73 -6.27
C PHE A 45 -3.64 -7.42 -5.10
N CYS A 46 -4.24 -6.67 -4.18
CA CYS A 46 -4.96 -7.21 -3.02
C CYS A 46 -6.17 -8.06 -3.43
N ARG A 47 -6.83 -7.74 -4.55
CA ARG A 47 -7.91 -8.57 -5.11
C ARG A 47 -7.40 -9.94 -5.59
N ARG A 48 -6.19 -10.01 -6.12
CA ARG A 48 -5.54 -11.26 -6.56
C ARG A 48 -4.86 -12.01 -5.41
N HIS A 49 -4.51 -11.31 -4.35
CA HIS A 49 -3.86 -11.84 -3.14
C HIS A 49 -4.67 -11.45 -1.89
N PRO A 50 -5.83 -12.11 -1.64
CA PRO A 50 -6.73 -11.72 -0.55
C PRO A 50 -6.10 -11.84 0.85
N ASP A 51 -5.02 -12.61 0.98
CA ASP A 51 -4.21 -12.81 2.20
C ASP A 51 -3.22 -11.66 2.47
N VAL A 52 -3.18 -10.64 1.61
CA VAL A 52 -2.25 -9.51 1.72
C VAL A 52 -3.03 -8.20 1.72
N PRO A 53 -3.61 -7.80 2.86
CA PRO A 53 -4.21 -6.48 2.97
C PRO A 53 -3.14 -5.39 3.04
N ALA A 54 -3.49 -4.21 2.53
CA ALA A 54 -2.58 -3.06 2.40
C ALA A 54 -3.23 -1.78 2.95
N MET A 55 -2.45 -0.97 3.66
CA MET A 55 -2.90 0.30 4.24
C MET A 55 -1.93 1.39 3.79
N ILE A 56 -2.47 2.46 3.21
CA ILE A 56 -1.70 3.58 2.69
C ILE A 56 -2.16 4.85 3.39
N ILE A 57 -1.22 5.63 3.90
CA ILE A 57 -1.47 6.99 4.40
C ILE A 57 -0.97 7.95 3.34
N LEU A 58 -1.88 8.75 2.80
CA LEU A 58 -1.56 9.80 1.84
C LEU A 58 -1.04 11.04 2.56
N ASP A 59 -0.19 11.81 1.88
CA ASP A 59 0.24 13.10 2.37
C ASP A 59 -0.98 14.03 2.51
N ALA A 60 -1.18 14.60 3.69
CA ALA A 60 -2.15 15.68 3.87
C ALA A 60 -1.51 17.02 3.47
N GLU A 61 -2.25 17.84 2.73
CA GLU A 61 -1.91 19.26 2.65
C GLU A 61 -2.06 19.93 4.03
N GLU A 62 -1.33 21.01 4.24
CA GLU A 62 -1.29 21.74 5.51
C GLU A 62 -2.70 22.14 5.95
N GLY A 63 -3.11 21.69 7.14
CA GLY A 63 -4.45 21.91 7.69
C GLY A 63 -5.53 20.89 7.30
N ARG A 64 -5.22 19.87 6.49
CA ARG A 64 -6.13 18.75 6.20
C ARG A 64 -5.80 17.53 7.07
N LYS A 65 -6.81 16.66 7.24
CA LYS A 65 -6.61 15.35 7.88
C LYS A 65 -5.94 14.40 6.91
N GLU A 66 -5.08 13.52 7.44
CA GLU A 66 -4.49 12.41 6.70
C GLU A 66 -5.60 11.52 6.12
N GLU A 67 -5.45 11.15 4.86
CA GLU A 67 -6.33 10.20 4.19
C GLU A 67 -5.73 8.80 4.29
N ILE A 68 -6.53 7.85 4.78
CA ILE A 68 -6.11 6.46 4.95
C ILE A 68 -6.89 5.58 3.99
N LEU A 69 -6.18 5.01 3.02
CA LEU A 69 -6.71 4.00 2.12
C LEU A 69 -6.45 2.61 2.67
N ARG A 70 -7.45 1.72 2.59
CA ARG A 70 -7.36 0.32 3.01
C ARG A 70 -7.80 -0.58 1.86
N PHE A 71 -6.96 -1.53 1.53
CA PHE A 71 -7.19 -2.53 0.47
C PHE A 71 -7.16 -3.93 1.06
N GLY A 72 -7.93 -4.85 0.45
CA GLY A 72 -8.04 -6.23 0.92
C GLY A 72 -8.90 -6.37 2.18
N ARG A 73 -8.94 -7.58 2.73
CA ARG A 73 -9.77 -7.94 3.88
C ARG A 73 -8.97 -7.77 5.17
N TRP A 74 -9.27 -6.73 5.93
CA TRP A 74 -8.66 -6.45 7.22
C TRP A 74 -9.31 -7.21 8.39
N ASP A 75 -10.50 -7.77 8.16
CA ASP A 75 -11.38 -8.34 9.20
C ASP A 75 -10.81 -9.60 9.88
N GLU A 76 -9.84 -10.28 9.25
CA GLU A 76 -9.26 -11.54 9.74
C GLU A 76 -7.99 -11.34 10.59
N LEU A 77 -7.48 -10.10 10.72
CA LEU A 77 -6.23 -9.80 11.42
C LEU A 77 -6.40 -9.32 12.87
N VAL A 78 -7.63 -8.99 13.29
CA VAL A 78 -7.93 -8.38 14.61
C VAL A 78 -8.51 -9.39 15.61
N SER A 79 -8.64 -10.67 15.22
CA SER A 79 -9.16 -11.75 16.11
C SER A 79 -8.05 -12.53 16.83
N GLY A 80 -6.86 -11.93 17.00
CA GLY A 80 -5.75 -12.51 17.78
C GLY A 80 -5.74 -12.02 19.23
#